data_AF-A0A8H7XA09-F1
#
_entry.id   AF-A0A8H7XA09-F1
#
_cell.length_a   1.000
_cell.length_b   1.000
_cell.length_c   1.000
_cell.angle_alpha   90.00
_cell.angle_beta   90.00
_cell.angle_gamma   90.00
#
_symmetry.space_group_name_H-M   'P 1'
#
loop_
_entity.id
_entity.type
_entity.pdbx_description
1 polymer ?
#
loop_
_entity_poly.entity_id
_entity_poly.type
_entity_poly.pdbx_seq_one_letter_code
_entity_poly.pdbx_strand_id
1 'polypeptide(L)'
;MDTKDSTPPNALQSIVNRERYRLDLEAHALALDSYEQEAEIYTKAVDQHTLAVDTYHLASKEYHTTTNSLPTGLPISSITEPSMPRNFSLPAPTKPTMPIYRPIASGLVKLSTADAPWLAEQRISAARAGRVAGLVRAAKRRIENAAIEVGMAADNIVRADQKIDRSKRVQERAKMRVKMAKEAKVDNSRALIVHQQSLTSFDNMAFAHHLKSRPLEETRNQG
;
A
#
# COMPACT_ATOMS: atom_id res chain seq x y z
N MET A 1 70.31 -36.53 -42.98
CA MET A 1 69.57 -36.43 -41.70
C MET A 1 68.88 -35.08 -41.73
N ASP A 2 67.64 -35.07 -42.20
CA ASP A 2 66.79 -33.89 -42.28
C ASP A 2 65.90 -33.85 -41.05
N THR A 3 66.15 -32.87 -40.17
CA THR A 3 65.20 -32.45 -39.13
C THR A 3 65.27 -30.94 -39.00
N LYS A 4 64.61 -30.23 -39.92
CA LYS A 4 64.21 -28.84 -39.69
C LYS A 4 62.75 -28.82 -39.28
N ASP A 5 62.53 -29.08 -37.99
CA ASP A 5 61.32 -28.68 -37.26
C ASP A 5 61.28 -27.14 -37.16
N SER A 6 61.00 -26.49 -38.28
CA SER A 6 60.77 -25.05 -38.35
C SER A 6 59.29 -24.80 -38.57
N THR A 7 58.51 -24.89 -37.50
CA THR A 7 57.15 -24.35 -37.48
C THR A 7 57.24 -22.85 -37.81
N PRO A 8 56.62 -22.36 -38.90
CA PRO A 8 56.75 -20.96 -39.29
C PRO A 8 56.21 -20.03 -38.18
N PRO A 9 56.83 -18.86 -37.94
CA PRO A 9 56.46 -17.94 -36.85
C PRO A 9 54.96 -17.60 -36.79
N ASN A 10 54.31 -17.57 -37.95
CA ASN A 10 52.87 -17.30 -38.08
C ASN A 10 51.97 -18.40 -37.51
N ALA A 11 52.42 -19.66 -37.50
CA ALA A 11 51.64 -20.77 -36.95
C ALA A 11 51.61 -20.74 -35.41
N LEU A 12 52.76 -20.44 -34.76
CA LEU A 12 52.81 -20.27 -33.31
C LEU A 12 51.97 -19.06 -32.87
N GLN A 13 52.05 -17.94 -33.59
CA GLN A 13 51.21 -16.77 -33.31
C GLN A 13 49.71 -17.08 -33.48
N SER A 14 49.34 -17.88 -34.48
CA SER A 14 47.96 -18.32 -34.67
C SER A 14 47.46 -19.21 -33.53
N ILE A 15 48.30 -20.11 -33.00
CA ILE A 15 47.97 -20.97 -31.85
C ILE A 15 47.78 -20.11 -30.60
N VAL A 16 48.71 -19.20 -30.32
CA VAL A 16 48.63 -18.29 -29.17
C VAL A 16 47.37 -17.41 -29.23
N ASN A 17 47.04 -16.88 -30.42
CA ASN A 17 45.82 -16.09 -30.60
C ASN A 17 44.54 -16.92 -30.40
N ARG A 18 44.54 -18.18 -30.84
CA ARG A 18 43.41 -19.10 -30.64
C ARG A 18 43.20 -19.43 -29.16
N GLU A 19 44.26 -19.72 -28.42
CA GLU A 19 44.16 -20.01 -26.99
C GLU A 19 43.73 -18.78 -26.18
N ARG A 20 44.23 -17.57 -26.52
CA ARG A 20 43.73 -16.33 -25.92
C ARG A 20 42.24 -16.13 -26.14
N TYR A 21 41.76 -16.33 -27.38
CA TYR A 21 40.34 -16.23 -27.70
C TYR A 21 39.50 -17.23 -26.89
N ARG A 22 39.99 -18.46 -26.75
CA ARG A 22 39.32 -19.51 -25.98
C ARG A 22 39.20 -19.13 -24.50
N LEU A 23 40.29 -18.65 -23.89
CA LEU A 23 40.30 -18.20 -22.50
C LEU A 23 39.38 -16.98 -22.28
N ASP A 24 39.38 -16.02 -23.20
CA ASP A 24 38.47 -14.86 -23.13
C ASP A 24 37.00 -15.28 -23.21
N LEU A 25 36.69 -16.30 -24.03
CA LEU A 25 35.35 -16.86 -24.17
C LEU A 25 34.93 -17.64 -22.91
N GLU A 26 35.82 -18.46 -22.34
CA GLU A 26 35.59 -19.19 -21.08
C GLU A 26 35.36 -18.20 -19.92
N ALA A 27 36.16 -17.14 -19.82
CA ALA A 27 35.98 -16.08 -18.83
C ALA A 27 34.65 -15.34 -19.00
N HIS A 28 34.25 -15.08 -20.25
CA HIS A 28 32.94 -14.50 -20.55
C HIS A 28 31.78 -15.42 -20.15
N ALA A 29 31.89 -16.72 -20.41
CA ALA A 29 30.89 -17.71 -20.02
C ALA A 29 30.72 -17.77 -18.50
N LEU A 30 31.82 -17.81 -17.73
CA LEU A 30 31.79 -17.77 -16.27
C LEU A 30 31.15 -16.48 -15.74
N ALA A 31 31.46 -15.34 -16.34
CA ALA A 31 30.83 -14.08 -15.98
C ALA A 31 29.31 -14.14 -16.25
N LEU A 32 28.90 -14.73 -17.37
CA LEU A 32 27.50 -14.87 -17.75
C LEU A 32 26.73 -15.81 -16.81
N ASP A 33 27.32 -16.93 -16.39
CA ASP A 33 26.75 -17.83 -15.38
C ASP A 33 26.47 -17.07 -14.08
N SER A 34 27.43 -16.25 -13.64
CA SER A 34 27.28 -15.43 -12.44
C SER A 34 26.17 -14.37 -12.59
N TYR A 35 26.05 -13.75 -13.77
CA TYR A 35 24.96 -12.81 -14.06
C TYR A 35 23.59 -13.50 -14.15
N GLU A 36 23.51 -14.71 -14.70
CA GLU A 36 22.28 -15.50 -14.73
C GLU A 36 21.79 -15.80 -13.31
N GLN A 37 22.69 -16.25 -12.43
CA GLN A 37 22.36 -16.53 -11.03
C GLN A 37 21.86 -15.27 -10.29
N GLU A 38 22.53 -14.13 -10.48
CA GLU A 38 22.10 -12.88 -9.86
C GLU A 38 20.77 -12.36 -10.42
N ALA A 39 20.55 -12.49 -11.73
CA ALA A 39 19.28 -12.15 -12.33
C ALA A 39 18.14 -13.03 -11.79
N GLU A 40 18.39 -14.32 -11.58
CA GLU A 40 17.42 -15.22 -10.96
C GLU A 40 17.09 -14.81 -9.51
N ILE A 41 18.11 -14.53 -8.70
CA ILE A 41 17.94 -14.03 -7.33
C ILE A 41 17.12 -12.73 -7.33
N TYR A 42 17.46 -11.79 -8.21
CA TYR A 42 16.74 -10.53 -8.36
C TYR A 42 15.28 -10.75 -8.77
N THR A 43 15.01 -11.64 -9.74
CA THR A 43 13.63 -11.95 -10.15
C THR A 43 12.81 -12.55 -9.01
N LYS A 44 13.38 -13.44 -8.20
CA LYS A 44 12.70 -14.00 -7.01
C LYS A 44 12.38 -12.93 -5.97
N ALA A 45 13.30 -11.99 -5.74
CA ALA A 45 13.05 -10.86 -4.85
C ALA A 45 11.91 -9.96 -5.38
N VAL A 46 11.88 -9.72 -6.69
CA VAL A 46 10.78 -9.00 -7.35
C VAL A 46 9.46 -9.73 -7.23
N ASP A 47 9.43 -11.05 -7.39
CA ASP A 47 8.21 -11.85 -7.22
C ASP A 47 7.65 -11.72 -5.79
N GLN A 48 8.51 -11.83 -4.78
CA GLN A 48 8.13 -11.64 -3.38
C GLN A 48 7.62 -10.23 -3.10
N HIS A 49 8.27 -9.21 -3.67
CA HIS A 49 7.82 -7.83 -3.55
C HIS A 49 6.45 -7.64 -4.21
N THR A 50 6.23 -8.17 -5.41
CA THR A 50 4.92 -8.07 -6.10
C THR A 50 3.82 -8.72 -5.28
N LEU A 51 4.07 -9.89 -4.68
CA LEU A 51 3.10 -10.56 -3.81
C LEU A 51 2.74 -9.72 -2.57
N ALA A 52 3.74 -9.06 -1.96
CA ALA A 52 3.52 -8.16 -0.83
C ALA A 52 2.68 -6.93 -1.24
N VAL A 53 2.92 -6.38 -2.44
CA VAL A 53 2.13 -5.27 -3.00
C VAL A 53 0.70 -5.71 -3.23
N ASP A 54 0.48 -6.86 -3.88
CA ASP A 54 -0.86 -7.40 -4.16
C ASP A 54 -1.66 -7.58 -2.87
N THR A 55 -1.01 -8.13 -1.83
CA THR A 55 -1.61 -8.35 -0.51
C THR A 55 -2.00 -7.01 0.14
N TYR A 56 -1.11 -6.01 0.08
CA TYR A 56 -1.39 -4.68 0.61
C TYR A 56 -2.52 -3.99 -0.17
N HIS A 57 -2.53 -4.10 -1.49
CA HIS A 57 -3.57 -3.54 -2.34
C HIS A 57 -4.94 -4.17 -2.03
N LEU A 58 -4.99 -5.50 -1.86
CA LEU A 58 -6.21 -6.21 -1.46
C LEU A 58 -6.71 -5.74 -0.10
N ALA A 59 -5.85 -5.70 0.92
CA ALA A 59 -6.21 -5.22 2.26
C ALA A 59 -6.71 -3.76 2.23
N SER A 60 -6.09 -2.91 1.41
CA SER A 60 -6.50 -1.52 1.21
C SER A 60 -7.86 -1.40 0.52
N LYS A 61 -8.15 -2.28 -0.44
CA LYS A 61 -9.45 -2.36 -1.10
C LYS A 61 -10.54 -2.85 -0.15
N GLU A 62 -10.25 -3.86 0.67
CA GLU A 62 -11.17 -4.34 1.71
C GLU A 62 -11.45 -3.25 2.75
N TYR A 63 -10.43 -2.54 3.22
CA TYR A 63 -10.57 -1.38 4.09
C TYR A 63 -11.47 -0.30 3.46
N HIS A 64 -11.23 0.04 2.20
CA HIS A 64 -12.02 1.03 1.50
C HIS A 64 -13.48 0.60 1.28
N THR A 65 -13.72 -0.67 0.96
CA THR A 65 -15.08 -1.18 0.73
C THR A 65 -15.86 -1.32 2.02
N THR A 66 -15.25 -1.83 3.08
CA THR A 66 -15.87 -1.94 4.42
C THR A 66 -16.21 -0.57 4.99
N THR A 67 -15.28 0.39 4.92
CA THR A 67 -15.56 1.78 5.33
C THR A 67 -16.64 2.43 4.47
N ASN A 68 -16.75 2.04 3.20
CA ASN A 68 -17.79 2.58 2.33
C ASN A 68 -19.18 2.02 2.59
N SER A 69 -19.29 0.74 2.95
CA SER A 69 -20.55 0.04 3.20
C SER A 69 -21.09 0.24 4.61
N LEU A 70 -20.29 0.73 5.55
CA LEU A 70 -20.73 1.02 6.91
C LEU A 70 -21.86 2.09 6.91
N PRO A 71 -23.02 1.78 7.54
CA PRO A 71 -24.04 2.78 7.83
C PRO A 71 -23.45 3.89 8.71
N THR A 72 -23.83 5.13 8.42
CA THR A 72 -23.46 6.32 9.21
C THR A 72 -23.95 6.16 10.66
N GLY A 73 -23.12 5.64 11.55
CA GLY A 73 -23.52 5.43 12.95
C GLY A 73 -22.85 4.27 13.70
N LEU A 74 -22.27 3.28 13.02
CA LEU A 74 -21.57 2.19 13.71
C LEU A 74 -20.17 2.61 14.23
N PRO A 75 -19.68 2.01 15.33
CA PRO A 75 -18.37 2.32 15.87
C PRO A 75 -17.29 1.89 14.88
N ILE A 76 -16.52 2.86 14.39
CA ILE A 76 -15.44 2.67 13.42
C ILE A 76 -14.18 2.07 14.07
N SER A 77 -14.15 1.99 15.40
CA SER A 77 -13.00 1.54 16.19
C SER A 77 -12.58 0.08 15.96
N SER A 78 -13.32 -0.69 15.17
CA SER A 78 -12.98 -2.09 14.85
C SER A 78 -12.35 -2.30 13.46
N ILE A 79 -12.26 -1.26 12.62
CA ILE A 79 -11.61 -1.43 11.30
C ILE A 79 -10.12 -1.10 11.46
N THR A 80 -9.30 -2.13 11.34
CA THR A 80 -7.84 -2.01 11.33
C THR A 80 -7.38 -1.40 10.01
N GLU A 81 -6.66 -0.29 10.09
CA GLU A 81 -6.02 0.33 8.93
C GLU A 81 -4.92 -0.60 8.39
N PRO A 82 -4.88 -0.87 7.07
CA PRO A 82 -3.83 -1.68 6.48
C PRO A 82 -2.51 -0.91 6.53
N SER A 83 -1.57 -1.41 7.34
CA SER A 83 -0.22 -0.84 7.41
C SER A 83 0.61 -1.29 6.22
N MET A 84 1.34 -0.36 5.61
CA MET A 84 2.31 -0.66 4.57
C MET A 84 3.50 -1.45 5.16
N PRO A 85 3.84 -2.66 4.67
CA PRO A 85 5.04 -3.37 5.12
C PRO A 85 6.30 -2.50 5.11
N ARG A 86 7.07 -2.51 6.21
CA ARG A 86 8.33 -1.75 6.35
C ARG A 86 9.41 -2.12 5.33
N ASN A 87 9.28 -3.25 4.64
CA ASN A 87 10.30 -3.83 3.76
C ASN A 87 9.89 -3.83 2.28
N PHE A 88 9.17 -2.81 1.80
CA PHE A 88 8.92 -2.64 0.37
C PHE A 88 10.16 -2.23 -0.44
N SER A 89 11.30 -1.95 0.19
CA SER A 89 12.53 -1.66 -0.55
C SER A 89 13.09 -2.95 -1.16
N LEU A 90 12.88 -3.12 -2.46
CA LEU A 90 13.63 -4.10 -3.23
C LEU A 90 15.13 -3.78 -3.17
N PRO A 91 15.99 -4.77 -2.85
CA PRO A 91 17.42 -4.58 -2.99
C PRO A 91 17.74 -4.31 -4.47
N ALA A 92 18.56 -3.29 -4.70
CA ALA A 92 19.07 -3.00 -6.04
C ALA A 92 19.85 -4.23 -6.56
N PRO A 93 19.81 -4.51 -7.87
CA PRO A 93 20.66 -5.56 -8.43
C PRO A 93 22.13 -5.25 -8.12
N THR A 94 22.84 -6.23 -7.56
CA THR A 94 24.21 -6.09 -7.07
C THR A 94 25.23 -5.87 -8.18
N LYS A 95 24.90 -6.25 -9.42
CA LYS A 95 25.75 -6.05 -10.59
C LYS A 95 25.09 -5.13 -11.62
N PRO A 96 25.72 -3.98 -11.95
CA PRO A 96 25.09 -2.97 -12.79
C PRO A 96 25.19 -3.24 -14.30
N THR A 97 26.15 -4.03 -14.80
CA THR A 97 26.45 -4.06 -16.25
C THR A 97 26.88 -5.43 -16.78
N MET A 98 25.99 -6.10 -17.52
CA MET A 98 26.33 -7.38 -18.16
C MET A 98 27.60 -7.31 -19.00
N PRO A 99 28.42 -8.38 -19.00
CA PRO A 99 29.63 -8.45 -19.80
C PRO A 99 29.25 -8.53 -21.28
N ILE A 100 29.63 -7.51 -22.05
CA ILE A 100 29.48 -7.52 -23.50
C ILE A 100 30.70 -8.23 -24.09
N TYR A 101 30.48 -9.42 -24.69
CA TYR A 101 31.53 -10.07 -25.44
C TYR A 101 31.80 -9.30 -26.74
N ARG A 102 32.99 -8.72 -26.87
CA ARG A 102 33.48 -8.17 -28.13
C ARG A 102 34.56 -9.11 -28.66
N PRO A 103 34.32 -9.88 -29.73
CA PRO A 103 35.37 -10.72 -30.29
C PRO A 103 36.52 -9.83 -30.75
N ILE A 104 37.75 -10.23 -30.44
CA ILE A 104 38.97 -9.62 -30.99
C ILE A 104 39.04 -10.05 -32.47
N ALA A 105 38.28 -9.35 -33.32
CA ALA A 105 38.16 -9.66 -34.74
C ALA A 105 39.44 -9.35 -35.55
N SER A 106 40.49 -8.79 -34.92
CA SER A 106 41.64 -8.22 -35.65
C SER A 106 42.60 -9.25 -36.26
N GLY A 107 42.30 -10.55 -36.26
CA GLY A 107 43.16 -11.55 -36.90
C GLY A 107 42.51 -12.84 -37.42
N LEU A 108 41.21 -13.05 -37.22
CA LEU A 108 40.52 -14.32 -37.51
C LEU A 108 39.71 -14.34 -38.83
N VAL A 109 39.86 -13.30 -39.66
CA VAL A 109 39.03 -13.03 -40.86
C VAL A 109 39.15 -14.09 -41.98
N LYS A 110 39.98 -15.14 -41.84
CA LYS A 110 40.20 -16.14 -42.91
C LYS A 110 40.14 -17.60 -42.47
N LEU A 111 39.39 -17.94 -41.43
CA LEU A 111 39.05 -19.34 -41.14
C LEU A 111 37.61 -19.60 -41.56
N SER A 112 37.42 -20.54 -42.48
CA SER A 112 36.15 -20.87 -43.14
C SER A 112 34.99 -20.95 -42.15
N THR A 113 33.94 -20.22 -42.47
CA THR A 113 32.70 -19.97 -41.70
C THR A 113 31.87 -21.21 -41.35
N ALA A 114 32.30 -22.42 -41.74
CA ALA A 114 31.50 -23.64 -41.60
C ALA A 114 31.75 -24.44 -40.31
N ASP A 115 32.98 -24.47 -39.77
CA ASP A 115 33.37 -25.43 -38.71
C ASP A 115 34.10 -24.80 -37.52
N ALA A 116 33.79 -23.54 -37.20
CA ALA A 116 34.40 -22.83 -36.08
C ALA A 116 33.57 -23.02 -34.78
N PRO A 117 33.91 -23.98 -33.89
CA PRO A 117 33.17 -24.22 -32.63
C PRO A 117 33.02 -22.95 -31.77
N TRP A 118 34.00 -22.06 -31.85
CA TRP A 118 34.01 -20.79 -31.14
C TRP A 118 32.93 -19.78 -31.60
N LEU A 119 32.47 -19.85 -32.85
CA LEU A 119 31.38 -19.00 -33.35
C LEU A 119 30.02 -19.50 -32.84
N ALA A 120 29.86 -20.81 -32.69
CA ALA A 120 28.67 -21.41 -32.09
C ALA A 120 28.56 -21.04 -30.61
N GLU A 121 29.65 -21.14 -29.85
CA GLU A 121 29.69 -20.71 -28.45
C GLU A 121 29.42 -19.21 -28.28
N GLN A 122 29.94 -18.37 -29.19
CA GLN A 122 29.63 -16.94 -29.19
C GLN A 122 28.13 -16.67 -29.39
N ARG A 123 27.47 -17.38 -30.32
CA ARG A 123 26.02 -17.26 -30.54
C ARG A 123 25.22 -17.71 -29.32
N ILE A 124 25.63 -18.82 -28.69
CA ILE A 124 25.01 -19.33 -27.45
C ILE A 124 25.14 -18.30 -26.34
N SER A 125 26.33 -17.73 -26.15
CA SER A 125 26.60 -16.70 -25.15
C SER A 125 25.76 -15.44 -25.39
N ALA A 126 25.67 -14.95 -26.63
CA ALA A 126 24.83 -13.80 -26.97
C ALA A 126 23.33 -14.08 -26.72
N ALA A 127 22.85 -15.28 -27.04
CA ALA A 127 21.47 -15.68 -26.78
C ALA A 127 21.17 -15.74 -25.27
N ARG A 128 22.08 -16.31 -24.48
CA ARG A 128 21.99 -16.34 -23.01
C ARG A 128 21.92 -14.94 -22.41
N ALA A 129 22.84 -14.05 -22.81
CA ALA A 129 22.82 -12.65 -22.41
C ALA A 129 21.49 -11.96 -22.77
N GLY A 130 20.97 -12.20 -23.97
CA GLY A 130 19.67 -11.70 -24.39
C GLY A 130 18.52 -12.12 -23.46
N ARG A 131 18.51 -13.40 -23.03
CA ARG A 131 17.53 -13.92 -22.06
C ARG A 131 17.64 -13.25 -20.70
N VAL A 132 18.84 -13.13 -20.15
CA VAL A 132 19.10 -12.45 -18.86
C VAL A 132 18.62 -11.00 -18.90
N ALA A 133 19.00 -10.26 -19.95
CA ALA A 133 18.56 -8.89 -20.12
C ALA A 133 17.02 -8.77 -20.27
N GLY A 134 16.38 -9.77 -20.86
CA GLY A 134 14.92 -9.88 -20.94
C GLY A 134 14.27 -10.07 -19.57
N LEU A 135 14.80 -10.98 -18.74
CA LEU A 135 14.32 -11.23 -17.38
C LEU A 135 14.44 -9.98 -16.50
N VAL A 136 15.59 -9.31 -16.50
CA VAL A 136 15.81 -8.09 -15.73
C VAL A 136 14.87 -6.96 -16.16
N ARG A 137 14.65 -6.79 -17.47
CA ARG A 137 13.69 -5.80 -17.98
C ARG A 137 12.25 -6.12 -17.60
N ALA A 138 11.86 -7.40 -17.64
CA ALA A 138 10.54 -7.83 -17.20
C ALA A 138 10.34 -7.58 -15.71
N ALA A 139 11.33 -7.94 -14.89
CA ALA A 139 11.34 -7.67 -13.45
C ALA A 139 11.19 -6.17 -13.16
N LYS A 140 11.96 -5.31 -13.83
CA LYS A 140 11.85 -3.86 -13.67
C LYS A 140 10.43 -3.33 -13.96
N ARG A 141 9.81 -3.77 -15.05
CA ARG A 141 8.42 -3.38 -15.37
C ARG A 141 7.42 -3.84 -14.32
N ARG A 142 7.61 -5.02 -13.72
CA ARG A 142 6.75 -5.49 -12.63
C ARG A 142 6.87 -4.63 -11.39
N ILE A 143 8.06 -4.15 -11.05
CA ILE A 143 8.28 -3.20 -9.96
C ILE A 143 7.56 -1.88 -10.24
N GLU A 144 7.70 -1.35 -11.45
CA GLU A 144 7.04 -0.10 -11.86
C GLU A 144 5.51 -0.22 -11.76
N ASN A 145 4.94 -1.33 -12.23
CA ASN A 145 3.50 -1.60 -12.09
C ASN A 145 3.09 -1.70 -10.61
N ALA A 146 3.86 -2.42 -9.80
CA ALA A 146 3.59 -2.57 -8.37
C ALA A 146 3.62 -1.21 -7.64
N ALA A 147 4.51 -0.30 -8.03
CA ALA A 147 4.54 1.06 -7.47
C ALA A 147 3.24 1.84 -7.74
N ILE A 148 2.64 1.66 -8.93
CA ILE A 148 1.35 2.27 -9.28
C ILE A 148 0.24 1.69 -8.40
N GLU A 149 0.22 0.38 -8.18
CA GLU A 149 -0.77 -0.30 -7.33
C GLU A 149 -0.70 0.13 -5.87
N VAL A 150 0.51 0.32 -5.33
CA VAL A 150 0.73 0.91 -4.00
C VAL A 150 0.17 2.33 -3.95
N GLY A 151 0.41 3.15 -4.98
CA GLY A 151 -0.16 4.50 -5.05
C GLY A 151 -1.68 4.50 -5.00
N MET A 152 -2.33 3.64 -5.80
CA MET A 152 -3.79 3.48 -5.78
C MET A 152 -4.32 2.97 -4.43
N ALA A 153 -3.58 2.05 -3.79
CA ALA A 153 -3.92 1.53 -2.47
C ALA A 153 -3.89 2.64 -1.41
N ALA A 154 -2.83 3.44 -1.40
CA ALA A 154 -2.68 4.57 -0.49
C ALA A 154 -3.81 5.59 -0.66
N ASP A 155 -4.18 5.93 -1.90
CA ASP A 155 -5.30 6.82 -2.19
C ASP A 155 -6.64 6.29 -1.64
N ASN A 156 -6.87 4.97 -1.76
CA ASN A 156 -8.08 4.34 -1.25
C ASN A 156 -8.17 4.40 0.29
N ILE A 157 -7.03 4.23 0.98
CA ILE A 157 -6.95 4.39 2.44
C ILE A 157 -7.27 5.84 2.82
N VAL A 158 -6.63 6.82 2.18
CA VAL A 158 -6.86 8.25 2.47
C VAL A 158 -8.34 8.63 2.32
N ARG A 159 -9.00 8.14 1.26
CA ARG A 159 -10.45 8.39 1.06
C ARG A 159 -11.29 7.74 2.15
N ALA A 160 -10.94 6.53 2.56
CA ALA A 160 -11.62 5.82 3.63
C ALA A 160 -11.48 6.56 4.97
N ASP A 161 -10.27 7.03 5.31
CA ASP A 161 -10.00 7.77 6.55
C ASP A 161 -10.77 9.10 6.60
N GLN A 162 -10.82 9.83 5.48
CA GLN A 162 -11.63 11.04 5.40
C GLN A 162 -13.12 10.78 5.68
N LYS A 163 -13.64 9.64 5.23
CA LYS A 163 -15.03 9.24 5.50
C LYS A 163 -15.21 8.86 6.97
N ILE A 164 -14.26 8.13 7.54
CA ILE A 164 -14.21 7.80 8.96
C ILE A 164 -14.26 9.07 9.81
N ASP A 165 -13.44 10.07 9.50
CA ASP A 165 -13.39 11.33 10.25
C ASP A 165 -14.68 12.14 10.13
N ARG A 166 -15.31 12.15 8.95
CA ARG A 166 -16.64 12.75 8.79
C ARG A 166 -17.66 12.06 9.69
N SER A 167 -17.67 10.73 9.71
CA SER A 167 -18.58 9.94 10.54
C SER A 167 -18.34 10.15 12.04
N LYS A 168 -17.09 10.22 12.49
CA LYS A 168 -16.73 10.57 13.89
C LYS A 168 -17.29 11.93 14.29
N ARG A 169 -17.14 12.96 13.43
CA ARG A 169 -17.70 14.30 13.68
C ARG A 169 -19.23 14.28 13.80
N VAL A 170 -19.91 13.50 12.96
CA VAL A 170 -21.37 13.34 13.03
C VAL A 170 -21.79 12.66 14.33
N GLN A 171 -21.09 11.60 14.75
CA GLN A 171 -21.34 10.92 16.02
C GLN A 171 -21.15 11.85 17.22
N GLU A 172 -20.09 12.66 17.25
CA GLU A 172 -19.87 13.63 18.34
C GLU A 172 -20.97 14.70 18.39
N ARG A 173 -21.41 15.20 17.23
CA ARG A 173 -22.57 16.11 17.16
C ARG A 173 -23.85 15.43 17.70
N ALA A 174 -24.08 14.17 17.35
CA ALA A 174 -25.24 13.42 17.85
C ALA A 174 -25.18 13.23 19.38
N LYS A 175 -24.01 12.85 19.93
CA LYS A 175 -23.79 12.74 21.38
C LYS A 175 -24.06 14.07 22.09
N MET A 176 -23.57 15.17 21.54
CA MET A 176 -23.82 16.52 22.09
C MET A 176 -25.30 16.88 22.06
N ARG A 177 -26.03 16.58 20.98
CA ARG A 177 -27.49 16.82 20.90
C ARG A 177 -28.26 16.00 21.94
N VAL A 178 -27.88 14.73 22.14
CA VAL A 178 -28.48 13.88 23.17
C VAL A 178 -28.19 14.42 24.57
N LYS A 179 -26.96 14.88 24.83
CA LYS A 179 -26.57 15.49 26.11
C LYS A 179 -27.38 16.76 26.39
N MET A 180 -27.45 17.68 25.42
CA MET A 180 -28.25 18.91 25.52
C MET A 180 -29.73 18.62 25.73
N ALA A 181 -30.29 17.63 25.03
CA ALA A 181 -31.68 17.23 25.22
C ALA A 181 -31.95 16.65 26.62
N LYS A 182 -30.99 15.90 27.19
CA LYS A 182 -31.07 15.42 28.57
C LYS A 182 -31.01 16.57 29.57
N GLU A 183 -30.08 17.50 29.39
CA GLU A 183 -29.92 18.68 30.26
C GLU A 183 -31.18 19.56 30.20
N ALA A 184 -31.69 19.88 29.01
CA ALA A 184 -32.93 20.65 28.83
C ALA A 184 -34.14 19.97 29.49
N LYS A 185 -34.24 18.63 29.42
CA LYS A 185 -35.31 17.88 30.10
C LYS A 185 -35.18 18.00 31.62
N VAL A 186 -33.98 17.92 32.16
CA VAL A 186 -33.72 18.09 33.61
C VAL A 186 -34.06 19.51 34.06
N ASP A 187 -33.69 20.54 33.29
CA ASP A 187 -34.00 21.93 33.63
C ASP A 187 -35.50 22.20 33.60
N ASN A 188 -36.21 21.67 32.60
CA ASN A 188 -37.67 21.78 32.54
C ASN A 188 -38.34 21.04 33.71
N SER A 189 -37.78 19.90 34.14
CA SER A 189 -38.25 19.16 35.32
C SER A 189 -38.06 19.97 36.60
N ARG A 190 -36.90 20.63 36.76
CA ARG A 190 -36.62 21.52 37.90
C ARG A 190 -37.53 22.74 37.92
N ALA A 191 -37.75 23.38 36.78
CA ALA A 191 -38.65 24.52 36.67
C ALA A 191 -40.09 24.15 37.07
N LEU A 192 -40.55 22.97 36.67
CA LEU A 192 -41.87 22.46 37.04
C LEU A 192 -42.00 22.22 38.55
N ILE A 193 -40.96 21.64 39.18
CA ILE A 193 -40.91 21.42 40.64
C ILE A 193 -40.93 22.75 41.40
N VAL A 194 -40.14 23.73 40.98
CA VAL A 194 -40.12 25.07 41.61
C VAL A 194 -41.49 25.75 41.47
N HIS A 195 -42.13 25.65 40.31
CA HIS A 195 -43.48 26.18 40.10
C HIS A 195 -44.50 25.48 41.00
N GLN A 196 -44.47 24.14 41.11
CA GLN A 196 -45.35 23.40 42.03
C GLN A 196 -45.13 23.78 43.49
N GLN A 197 -43.87 23.93 43.94
CA GLN A 197 -43.56 24.37 45.30
C GLN A 197 -44.06 25.79 45.59
N SER A 198 -44.00 26.69 44.60
CA SER A 198 -44.56 28.04 44.73
C SER A 198 -46.09 28.04 44.83
N LEU A 199 -46.77 27.11 44.18
CA LEU A 199 -48.23 26.97 44.30
C LEU A 199 -48.62 26.41 45.67
N THR A 200 -47.88 25.43 46.20
CA THR A 200 -48.14 24.89 47.55
C THR A 200 -47.87 25.88 48.69
N SER A 201 -47.13 26.98 48.44
CA SER A 201 -46.97 28.04 49.45
C SER A 201 -48.15 29.02 49.52
N PHE A 202 -49.05 29.04 48.52
CA PHE A 202 -50.26 29.87 48.53
C PHE A 202 -51.42 29.24 49.30
N ASP A 203 -51.46 27.90 49.45
CA ASP A 203 -52.52 27.20 50.17
C ASP A 203 -52.50 27.42 51.70
N ASN A 204 -51.44 28.04 52.24
CA ASN A 204 -51.37 28.45 53.66
C ASN A 204 -51.89 29.87 53.93
N MET A 205 -52.38 30.62 52.92
CA MET A 205 -53.10 31.87 53.17
C MET A 205 -54.57 31.55 53.47
N ALA A 206 -54.82 31.21 54.74
CA ALA A 206 -56.15 31.18 55.33
C ALA A 206 -56.88 32.51 55.04
N PHE A 207 -57.89 32.46 54.17
CA PHE A 207 -58.84 33.55 53.99
C PHE A 207 -59.70 33.68 55.26
N ALA A 208 -59.21 34.43 56.23
CA ALA A 208 -60.02 34.95 57.33
C ALA A 208 -60.90 36.10 56.81
N HIS A 209 -61.98 35.78 56.09
CA HIS A 209 -63.04 36.76 55.84
C HIS A 209 -64.03 36.75 57.01
N HIS A 210 -63.97 37.83 57.81
CA HIS A 210 -64.97 38.20 58.79
C HIS A 210 -66.37 38.33 58.17
N LEU A 211 -67.27 37.41 58.50
CA LEU A 211 -68.72 37.62 58.35
C LEU A 211 -69.21 38.50 59.50
N LYS A 212 -69.27 39.82 59.26
CA LYS A 212 -70.05 40.74 60.11
C LYS A 212 -71.51 40.67 59.71
N SER A 213 -72.32 40.28 60.69
CA SER A 213 -73.77 40.20 60.72
C SER A 213 -74.47 41.52 60.36
N ARG A 214 -75.61 41.41 59.67
CA ARG A 214 -76.64 42.46 59.60
C ARG A 214 -78.02 41.78 59.64
N PRO A 215 -78.92 42.14 60.57
CA PRO A 215 -80.27 41.59 60.61
C PRO A 215 -81.16 42.34 59.62
N LEU A 216 -82.08 41.65 58.96
CA LEU A 216 -83.19 42.26 58.23
C LEU A 216 -84.50 41.82 58.89
N GLU A 217 -85.26 42.86 59.24
CA GLU A 217 -86.49 42.84 60.00
C GLU A 217 -87.64 42.15 59.26
N GLU A 218 -88.55 41.61 60.08
CA GLU A 218 -89.89 41.20 59.70
C GLU A 218 -90.65 42.31 58.98
N THR A 219 -91.27 41.99 57.84
CA THR A 219 -92.61 42.52 57.56
C THR A 219 -93.53 41.42 57.03
N ARG A 220 -94.64 41.34 57.74
CA ARG A 220 -95.82 40.48 57.60
C ARG A 220 -96.80 41.21 56.66
N ASN A 221 -97.37 40.54 55.66
CA ASN A 221 -98.83 40.50 55.42
C ASN A 221 -99.25 39.97 54.03
N GLN A 222 -100.13 38.95 54.11
CA GLN A 222 -101.44 38.81 53.46
C GLN A 222 -101.56 38.64 51.94
N GLY A 223 -102.26 37.55 51.59
CA GLY A 223 -102.74 37.18 50.26
C GLY A 223 -102.97 35.68 50.18
#